data_AF-A0A7Z8JZZ6-F1
#
_entry.id   AF-A0A7Z8JZZ6-F1
#
_cell.length_a   1.000
_cell.length_b   1.000
_cell.length_c   1.000
_cell.angle_alpha   90.00
_cell.angle_beta   90.00
_cell.angle_gamma   90.00
#
_symmetry.space_group_name_H-M   'P 1'
#
loop_
_entity.id
_entity.type
_entity.pdbx_description
1 polymer ?
#
loop_
_entity_poly.entity_id
_entity_poly.type
_entity_poly.pdbx_seq_one_letter_code
_entity_poly.pdbx_strand_id
1 'polypeptide(L)'
;MRLGLLFGLGSVCFAVGSLPLYAARVAPEVAAWTFVVGSVLFTSAAALQLAGTPRGRRLDRWAAVVQLVGTVCFNVSTFAATRDLAALPARHLVWAPDVYGSACFLVASVLACAAVRRAGPVDRRVAAVNLAGSVAFGAAAVAARYVAGTTQETNVALVNAGTFAGAVCFLAGAALLPVGSARERAAARPAGG
;
A
#
# COMPACT_ATOMS: atom_id res chain seq x y z
N MET A 1 0.23 -17.43 4.56
CA MET A 1 1.48 -16.94 5.19
C MET A 1 2.32 -16.08 4.26
N ARG A 2 2.66 -16.54 3.04
CA ARG A 2 3.50 -15.77 2.09
C ARG A 2 2.94 -14.39 1.70
N LEU A 3 1.63 -14.28 1.45
CA LEU A 3 0.98 -13.01 1.09
C LEU A 3 1.09 -11.94 2.18
N GLY A 4 0.76 -12.28 3.43
CA GLY A 4 0.81 -11.33 4.54
C GLY A 4 2.24 -10.85 4.85
N LEU A 5 3.24 -11.71 4.66
CA LEU A 5 4.64 -11.33 4.82
C LEU A 5 5.10 -10.33 3.76
N LEU A 6 4.82 -10.57 2.48
CA LEU A 6 5.16 -9.65 1.39
C LEU A 6 4.47 -8.30 1.55
N PHE A 7 3.17 -8.33 1.88
CA PHE A 7 2.39 -7.11 2.11
C PHE A 7 2.90 -6.33 3.34
N GLY A 8 3.25 -7.04 4.42
CA GLY A 8 3.81 -6.43 5.63
C GLY A 8 5.20 -5.83 5.39
N LEU A 9 6.12 -6.56 4.76
CA LEU A 9 7.46 -6.05 4.44
C LEU A 9 7.40 -4.86 3.47
N GLY A 10 6.53 -4.92 2.46
CA GLY A 10 6.26 -3.78 1.59
C GLY A 10 5.80 -2.55 2.38
N SER A 11 4.86 -2.75 3.30
CA SER A 11 4.38 -1.68 4.19
C SER A 11 5.49 -1.09 5.06
N VAL A 12 6.38 -1.92 5.62
CA VAL A 12 7.54 -1.46 6.41
C VAL A 12 8.46 -0.59 5.56
N CYS A 13 8.77 -0.98 4.32
CA CYS A 13 9.60 -0.18 3.43
C CYS A 13 9.01 1.21 3.19
N PHE A 14 7.71 1.32 2.90
CA PHE A 14 7.06 2.63 2.71
C PHE A 14 6.99 3.45 3.98
N ALA A 15 6.76 2.82 5.14
CA ALA A 15 6.77 3.50 6.42
C ALA A 15 8.17 4.08 6.70
N VAL A 16 9.22 3.26 6.61
CA VAL A 16 10.62 3.67 6.84
C VAL A 16 11.05 4.76 5.85
N GLY A 17 10.78 4.57 4.56
CA GLY A 17 11.11 5.55 3.51
C GLY A 17 10.47 6.92 3.74
N SER A 18 9.30 6.96 4.39
CA SER A 18 8.57 8.19 4.66
C SER A 18 8.99 8.87 5.97
N LEU A 19 9.88 8.28 6.76
CA LEU A 19 10.36 8.89 8.00
C LEU A 19 11.42 9.96 7.68
N PRO A 20 11.21 11.23 8.07
CA PRO A 20 12.20 12.29 7.86
C PRO A 20 13.55 11.95 8.48
N LEU A 21 13.53 11.26 9.63
CA LEU A 21 14.73 10.83 10.34
C LEU A 21 15.53 9.75 9.59
N TYR A 22 14.85 8.89 8.83
CA TYR A 22 15.52 7.91 7.97
C TYR A 22 16.14 8.61 6.76
N ALA A 23 15.37 9.46 6.07
CA ALA A 23 15.83 10.24 4.93
C ALA A 23 17.02 11.16 5.27
N ALA A 24 17.09 11.70 6.50
CA ALA A 24 18.21 12.52 6.95
C ALA A 24 19.51 11.74 7.24
N ARG A 25 19.45 10.41 7.33
CA ARG A 25 20.58 9.55 7.73
C ARG A 25 21.14 8.68 6.61
N VAL A 26 20.45 8.59 5.48
CA VAL A 26 20.87 7.80 4.32
C VAL A 26 20.96 8.68 3.09
N ALA A 27 21.70 8.22 2.08
CA ALA A 27 21.72 8.91 0.80
C ALA A 27 20.32 8.90 0.16
N PRO A 28 19.89 9.96 -0.56
CA PRO A 28 18.58 10.03 -1.19
C PRO A 28 18.26 8.82 -2.08
N GLU A 29 19.28 8.27 -2.75
CA GLU A 29 19.17 7.07 -3.58
C GLU A 29 18.77 5.85 -2.75
N VAL A 30 19.35 5.68 -1.55
CA VAL A 30 19.01 4.58 -0.64
C VAL A 30 17.56 4.71 -0.16
N ALA A 31 17.13 5.93 0.17
CA ALA A 31 15.74 6.19 0.52
C ALA A 31 14.79 5.89 -0.65
N ALA A 32 15.13 6.29 -1.87
CA ALA A 32 14.34 6.00 -3.06
C ALA A 32 14.26 4.50 -3.38
N TRP A 33 15.38 3.77 -3.29
CA TRP A 33 15.41 2.32 -3.45
C TRP A 33 14.60 1.58 -2.39
N THR A 34 14.49 2.12 -1.17
CA THR A 34 13.60 1.57 -0.13
C THR A 34 12.15 1.55 -0.61
N PHE A 35 11.67 2.63 -1.25
CA PHE A 35 10.33 2.65 -1.83
C PHE A 35 10.18 1.67 -3.01
N VAL A 36 11.20 1.53 -3.86
CA VAL A 36 11.19 0.57 -4.98
C VAL A 36 11.08 -0.87 -4.47
N VAL A 37 11.88 -1.24 -3.47
CA VAL A 37 11.80 -2.59 -2.87
C VAL A 37 10.40 -2.81 -2.29
N GLY A 38 9.86 -1.82 -1.59
CA GLY A 38 8.49 -1.87 -1.08
C GLY A 38 7.45 -2.11 -2.19
N SER A 39 7.56 -1.41 -3.32
CA SER A 39 6.57 -1.51 -4.40
C SER A 39 6.61 -2.86 -5.10
N VAL A 40 7.80 -3.45 -5.27
CA VAL A 40 7.97 -4.80 -5.83
C VAL A 40 7.35 -5.86 -4.90
N LEU A 41 7.54 -5.71 -3.58
CA LEU A 41 6.93 -6.60 -2.59
C LEU A 41 5.39 -6.52 -2.62
N PHE A 42 4.82 -5.32 -2.69
CA PHE A 42 3.37 -5.14 -2.84
C PHE A 42 2.83 -5.73 -4.14
N THR A 43 3.57 -5.60 -5.24
CA THR A 43 3.18 -6.19 -6.54
C THR A 43 3.18 -7.70 -6.46
N SER A 44 4.20 -8.27 -5.82
CA SER A 44 4.30 -9.72 -5.59
C SER A 44 3.14 -10.21 -4.72
N ALA A 45 2.79 -9.47 -3.66
CA ALA A 45 1.64 -9.79 -2.81
C ALA A 45 0.31 -9.73 -3.60
N ALA A 46 0.11 -8.68 -4.40
CA ALA A 46 -1.10 -8.51 -5.23
C ALA A 46 -1.23 -9.60 -6.31
N ALA A 47 -0.12 -9.99 -6.94
CA ALA A 47 -0.09 -11.09 -7.91
C ALA A 47 -0.47 -12.43 -7.25
N LEU A 48 0.08 -12.73 -6.07
CA LEU A 48 -0.31 -13.92 -5.30
C LEU A 48 -1.76 -13.86 -4.84
N GLN A 49 -2.27 -12.69 -4.46
CA GLN A 49 -3.67 -12.51 -4.09
C GLN A 49 -4.59 -12.83 -5.27
N LEU A 50 -4.30 -12.27 -6.45
CA LEU A 50 -5.07 -12.51 -7.66
C LEU A 50 -5.04 -13.98 -8.06
N ALA A 51 -3.86 -14.62 -8.03
CA ALA A 51 -3.70 -16.03 -8.34
C ALA A 51 -4.45 -16.96 -7.36
N GLY A 52 -4.48 -16.58 -6.07
CA GLY A 52 -5.17 -17.34 -5.03
C GLY A 52 -6.68 -17.08 -4.93
N THR A 53 -7.23 -16.10 -5.66
CA THR A 53 -8.64 -15.73 -5.56
C THR A 53 -9.52 -16.61 -6.47
N PRO A 54 -10.50 -17.37 -5.93
CA PRO A 54 -11.37 -18.21 -6.74
C PRO A 54 -12.20 -17.43 -7.76
N ARG A 55 -12.44 -18.01 -8.94
CA ARG A 55 -13.22 -17.38 -10.02
C ARG A 55 -14.65 -16.97 -9.63
N GLY A 56 -15.26 -17.69 -8.67
CA GLY A 56 -16.60 -17.38 -8.16
C GLY A 56 -16.67 -16.12 -7.28
N ARG A 57 -15.54 -15.66 -6.73
CA ARG A 57 -15.47 -14.46 -5.87
C ARG A 57 -15.20 -13.21 -6.71
N ARG A 58 -16.21 -12.79 -7.48
CA ARG A 58 -16.06 -11.72 -8.49
C ARG A 58 -15.54 -10.40 -7.92
N LEU A 59 -16.06 -9.93 -6.78
CA LEU A 59 -15.63 -8.68 -6.16
C LEU A 59 -14.20 -8.76 -5.63
N ASP A 60 -13.84 -9.83 -4.92
CA ASP A 60 -12.46 -10.05 -4.45
C ASP A 60 -11.47 -10.10 -5.63
N ARG A 61 -11.87 -10.72 -6.74
CA ARG A 61 -11.02 -10.82 -7.93
C ARG A 61 -10.82 -9.47 -8.61
N TRP A 62 -11.88 -8.67 -8.76
CA TRP A 62 -11.77 -7.31 -9.28
C TRP A 62 -10.95 -6.41 -8.37
N ALA A 63 -11.14 -6.51 -7.05
CA ALA A 63 -10.30 -5.81 -6.07
C ALA A 63 -8.82 -6.18 -6.27
N ALA A 64 -8.49 -7.46 -6.41
CA ALA A 64 -7.11 -7.92 -6.62
C ALA A 64 -6.52 -7.46 -7.98
N VAL A 65 -7.30 -7.44 -9.06
CA VAL A 65 -6.86 -6.93 -10.37
C VAL A 65 -6.55 -5.44 -10.29
N VAL A 66 -7.49 -4.64 -9.76
CA VAL A 66 -7.31 -3.18 -9.64
C VAL A 66 -6.13 -2.86 -8.72
N GLN A 67 -5.99 -3.58 -7.61
CA GLN A 67 -4.85 -3.46 -6.71
C GLN A 67 -3.53 -3.74 -7.43
N LEU A 68 -3.46 -4.81 -8.23
CA LEU A 68 -2.25 -5.17 -8.98
C LEU A 68 -1.88 -4.06 -9.98
N VAL A 69 -2.86 -3.53 -10.72
CA VAL A 69 -2.63 -2.37 -11.60
C VAL A 69 -2.08 -1.18 -10.81
N GLY A 70 -2.68 -0.88 -9.66
CA GLY A 70 -2.20 0.19 -8.78
C GLY A 70 -0.75 -0.02 -8.32
N THR A 71 -0.36 -1.25 -7.98
CA THR A 71 1.02 -1.55 -7.60
C THR A 71 2.00 -1.35 -8.75
N VAL A 72 1.60 -1.66 -10.00
CA VAL A 72 2.43 -1.40 -11.17
C VAL A 72 2.64 0.10 -11.37
N CYS A 73 1.59 0.92 -11.23
CA CYS A 73 1.72 2.39 -11.24
C CYS A 73 2.70 2.86 -10.17
N PHE A 74 2.61 2.33 -8.95
CA PHE A 74 3.57 2.67 -7.90
C PHE A 74 5.00 2.27 -8.26
N ASN A 75 5.25 1.10 -8.87
CA ASN A 75 6.60 0.74 -9.32
C ASN A 75 7.16 1.71 -10.36
N VAL A 76 6.34 2.13 -11.31
CA VAL A 76 6.75 3.13 -12.30
C VAL A 76 7.13 4.44 -11.59
N SER A 77 6.32 4.88 -10.62
CA SER A 77 6.58 6.12 -9.88
C SER A 77 7.81 6.05 -8.97
N THR A 78 8.02 4.94 -8.25
CA THR A 78 9.16 4.76 -7.34
C THR A 78 10.46 4.65 -8.12
N PHE A 79 10.43 3.98 -9.27
CA PHE A 79 11.58 3.89 -10.16
C PHE A 79 11.85 5.21 -10.91
N ALA A 80 10.82 6.00 -11.24
CA ALA A 80 11.04 7.34 -11.78
C ALA A 80 11.76 8.24 -10.77
N ALA A 81 11.41 8.15 -9.48
CA ALA A 81 12.05 8.92 -8.43
C ALA A 81 13.56 8.62 -8.27
N THR A 82 14.00 7.37 -8.47
CA THR A 82 15.44 7.05 -8.44
C THR A 82 16.20 7.71 -9.58
N ARG A 83 15.57 7.87 -10.76
CA ARG A 83 16.17 8.55 -11.91
C ARG A 83 16.16 10.07 -11.77
N ASP A 84 15.09 10.63 -11.23
CA ASP A 84 14.97 12.07 -10.99
C ASP A 84 16.05 12.58 -10.01
N LEU A 85 16.35 11.82 -8.96
CA LEU A 85 17.41 12.14 -8.01
C LEU A 85 18.80 12.10 -8.65
N ALA A 86 19.05 11.15 -9.55
CA ALA A 86 20.29 11.08 -10.31
C ALA A 86 20.46 12.27 -11.27
N ALA A 87 19.37 12.85 -11.77
CA ALA A 87 19.39 13.99 -12.69
C ALA A 87 19.43 15.36 -11.98
N LEU A 88 18.80 15.50 -10.81
CA LEU A 88 18.61 16.79 -10.11
C LEU A 88 18.74 16.62 -8.58
N PRO A 89 19.94 16.82 -8.00
CA PRO A 89 20.20 16.59 -6.57
C PRO A 89 19.45 17.52 -5.60
N ALA A 90 18.88 18.63 -6.07
CA ALA A 90 18.26 19.66 -5.23
C ALA A 90 16.82 19.33 -4.76
N ARG A 91 16.28 18.14 -5.05
CA ARG A 91 14.92 17.76 -4.65
C ARG A 91 14.88 17.31 -3.18
N HIS A 92 14.17 18.09 -2.35
CA HIS A 92 13.93 17.76 -0.94
C HIS A 92 12.93 16.62 -0.71
N LEU A 93 12.13 16.27 -1.73
CA LEU A 93 11.17 15.16 -1.68
C LEU A 93 11.73 13.94 -2.41
N VAL A 94 11.95 12.85 -1.69
CA VAL A 94 12.51 11.59 -2.23
C VAL A 94 11.52 10.90 -3.16
N TRP A 95 10.28 10.72 -2.71
CA TRP A 95 9.21 10.08 -3.49
C TRP A 95 7.84 10.56 -3.00
N ALA A 96 6.84 10.49 -3.88
CA ALA A 96 5.45 10.75 -3.53
C ALA A 96 4.52 9.74 -4.21
N PRO A 97 3.39 9.38 -3.57
CA PRO A 97 2.38 8.54 -4.20
C PRO A 97 1.84 9.12 -5.50
N ASP A 98 1.77 8.29 -6.54
CA ASP A 98 1.17 8.68 -7.81
C ASP A 98 -0.37 8.60 -7.74
N VAL A 99 -1.04 9.50 -8.45
CA VAL A 99 -2.50 9.60 -8.43
C VAL A 99 -3.18 8.35 -9.00
N TYR A 100 -2.60 7.71 -10.01
CA TYR A 100 -3.21 6.54 -10.65
C TYR A 100 -3.14 5.32 -9.74
N GLY A 101 -1.98 5.07 -9.13
CA GLY A 101 -1.76 4.05 -8.11
C GLY A 101 -2.69 4.23 -6.90
N SER A 102 -2.74 5.46 -6.36
CA SER A 102 -3.62 5.78 -5.23
C SER A 102 -5.11 5.64 -5.56
N ALA A 103 -5.55 6.06 -6.76
CA ALA A 103 -6.93 5.87 -7.21
C ALA A 103 -7.28 4.37 -7.34
N CYS A 104 -6.37 3.56 -7.89
CA CYS A 104 -6.55 2.12 -7.96
C CYS A 104 -6.68 1.50 -6.57
N PHE A 105 -5.82 1.86 -5.60
CA PHE A 105 -5.89 1.34 -4.23
C PHE A 105 -7.19 1.72 -3.51
N LEU A 106 -7.71 2.93 -3.74
CA LEU A 106 -9.01 3.35 -3.23
C LEU A 106 -10.15 2.52 -3.81
N VAL A 107 -10.19 2.36 -5.14
CA VAL A 107 -11.21 1.55 -5.81
C VAL A 107 -11.13 0.08 -5.35
N ALA A 108 -9.92 -0.49 -5.30
CA ALA A 108 -9.69 -1.84 -4.82
C ALA A 108 -10.15 -2.03 -3.37
N SER A 109 -9.88 -1.05 -2.50
CA SER A 109 -10.31 -1.10 -1.09
C SER A 109 -11.82 -1.02 -0.94
N VAL A 110 -12.51 -0.19 -1.72
CA VAL A 110 -13.99 -0.13 -1.73
C VAL A 110 -14.58 -1.46 -2.20
N LEU A 111 -14.02 -2.06 -3.25
CA LEU A 111 -14.43 -3.40 -3.71
C LEU A 111 -14.18 -4.48 -2.66
N ALA A 112 -13.03 -4.43 -1.97
CA ALA A 112 -12.71 -5.36 -0.89
C ALA A 112 -13.68 -5.21 0.30
N CYS A 113 -14.00 -3.98 0.71
CA CYS A 113 -15.02 -3.71 1.73
C CYS A 113 -16.39 -4.27 1.31
N ALA A 114 -16.78 -4.12 0.04
CA ALA A 114 -18.02 -4.68 -0.49
C ALA A 114 -18.02 -6.22 -0.48
N ALA A 115 -16.89 -6.84 -0.82
CA ALA A 115 -16.72 -8.30 -0.84
C ALA A 115 -16.85 -8.93 0.56
N VAL A 116 -16.38 -8.25 1.61
CA VAL A 116 -16.36 -8.78 2.98
C VAL A 116 -17.57 -8.36 3.83
N ARG A 117 -18.61 -7.72 3.25
CA ARG A 117 -19.78 -7.23 4.02
C ARG A 117 -20.48 -8.31 4.84
N ARG A 118 -20.50 -9.55 4.33
CA ARG A 118 -21.10 -10.72 4.99
C ARG A 118 -20.06 -11.64 5.64
N ALA A 119 -18.79 -11.26 5.64
CA ALA A 119 -17.70 -12.03 6.23
C ALA A 119 -17.55 -11.73 7.73
N GLY A 120 -16.55 -12.35 8.36
CA GLY A 120 -16.31 -12.22 9.79
C GLY A 120 -15.88 -10.80 10.22
N PRO A 121 -15.90 -10.50 11.53
CA PRO A 121 -15.45 -9.20 12.04
C PRO A 121 -13.98 -8.91 11.75
N VAL A 122 -13.13 -9.94 11.65
CA VAL A 122 -11.70 -9.78 11.32
C VAL A 122 -11.52 -9.33 9.87
N ASP A 123 -12.21 -9.96 8.92
CA ASP A 123 -12.12 -9.61 7.49
C ASP A 123 -12.60 -8.18 7.24
N ARG A 124 -13.71 -7.79 7.88
CA ARG A 124 -14.21 -6.42 7.84
C ARG A 124 -13.22 -5.42 8.42
N ARG A 125 -12.53 -5.77 9.52
CA ARG A 125 -11.48 -4.92 10.11
C ARG A 125 -10.27 -4.79 9.19
N VAL A 126 -9.81 -5.88 8.57
CA VAL A 126 -8.73 -5.86 7.58
C VAL A 126 -9.09 -4.93 6.42
N ALA A 127 -10.28 -5.07 5.84
CA ALA A 127 -10.72 -4.24 4.73
C ALA A 127 -10.86 -2.76 5.14
N ALA A 128 -11.43 -2.47 6.30
CA ALA A 128 -11.58 -1.10 6.79
C ALA A 128 -10.24 -0.40 7.05
N VAL A 129 -9.28 -1.11 7.65
CA VAL A 129 -7.94 -0.56 7.90
C VAL A 129 -7.19 -0.33 6.58
N ASN A 130 -7.27 -1.25 5.62
CA ASN A 130 -6.67 -1.04 4.29
C ASN A 130 -7.34 0.11 3.52
N LEU A 131 -8.65 0.31 3.67
CA LEU A 131 -9.34 1.47 3.11
C LEU A 131 -8.82 2.78 3.72
N ALA A 132 -8.69 2.83 5.06
CA ALA A 132 -8.09 3.99 5.74
C ALA A 132 -6.67 4.28 5.22
N GLY A 133 -5.87 3.23 5.00
CA GLY A 133 -4.54 3.36 4.43
C GLY A 133 -4.54 3.91 3.00
N SER A 134 -5.48 3.46 2.17
CA SER A 134 -5.65 3.94 0.79
C SER A 134 -6.10 5.40 0.74
N VAL A 135 -6.95 5.84 1.68
CA VAL A 135 -7.33 7.26 1.83
C VAL A 135 -6.12 8.11 2.20
N ALA A 136 -5.28 7.66 3.15
CA ALA A 136 -4.07 8.37 3.53
C ALA A 136 -3.06 8.49 2.37
N PHE A 137 -2.86 7.41 1.59
CA PHE A 137 -2.06 7.44 0.34
C PHE A 137 -2.65 8.37 -0.71
N GLY A 138 -3.99 8.40 -0.84
CA GLY A 138 -4.70 9.32 -1.72
C GLY A 138 -4.47 10.79 -1.31
N ALA A 139 -4.57 11.10 -0.03
CA ALA A 139 -4.29 12.44 0.50
C ALA A 139 -2.84 12.87 0.24
N ALA A 140 -1.87 11.95 0.42
CA ALA A 140 -0.46 12.20 0.08
C ALA A 140 -0.25 12.45 -1.43
N ALA A 141 -0.94 11.72 -2.30
CA ALA A 141 -0.89 11.95 -3.76
C ALA A 141 -1.45 13.33 -4.15
N VAL A 142 -2.55 13.75 -3.51
CA VAL A 142 -3.12 15.09 -3.71
C VAL A 142 -2.16 16.17 -3.20
N ALA A 143 -1.57 15.99 -2.01
CA ALA A 143 -0.58 16.91 -1.45
C ALA A 143 0.67 17.06 -2.33
N ALA A 144 1.04 16.00 -3.06
CA ALA A 144 2.15 16.02 -4.00
C ALA A 144 1.85 16.76 -5.32
N ARG A 145 0.57 16.88 -5.72
CA ARG A 145 0.14 17.50 -6.99
C ARG A 145 0.04 19.02 -6.94
N TYR A 146 0.06 19.66 -5.78
CA TYR A 146 -0.06 21.12 -5.62
C TYR A 146 1.11 21.96 -6.19
N VAL A 147 1.91 21.41 -7.11
CA VAL A 147 3.14 22.02 -7.65
C VAL A 147 3.14 22.21 -9.17
N ALA A 148 2.07 21.85 -9.87
CA ALA A 148 1.93 22.24 -11.27
C ALA A 148 1.13 23.54 -11.41
N GLY A 149 1.82 24.70 -11.36
CA GLY A 149 1.25 25.99 -11.79
C GLY A 149 0.92 27.01 -10.67
N THR A 150 1.19 26.69 -9.41
CA THR A 150 1.09 27.64 -8.28
C THR A 150 2.46 27.86 -7.66
N THR A 151 2.76 29.08 -7.18
CA THR A 151 3.99 29.43 -6.44
C THR A 151 4.06 28.79 -5.05
N GLN A 152 3.34 27.69 -4.82
CA GLN A 152 3.16 27.05 -3.53
C GLN A 152 3.99 25.76 -3.52
N GLU A 153 4.89 25.64 -2.55
CA GLU A 153 5.79 24.48 -2.43
C GLU A 153 5.00 23.21 -2.10
N THR A 154 5.47 22.05 -2.59
CA THR A 154 4.93 20.75 -2.18
C THR A 154 4.97 20.67 -0.67
N ASN A 155 3.85 20.34 -0.02
CA ASN A 155 3.88 20.10 1.42
C ASN A 155 4.51 18.73 1.69
N VAL A 156 5.84 18.68 1.68
CA VAL A 156 6.66 17.47 1.89
C VAL A 156 6.30 16.77 3.19
N ALA A 157 6.01 17.53 4.25
CA ALA A 157 5.59 16.99 5.53
C ALA A 157 4.26 16.23 5.40
N LEU A 158 3.27 16.80 4.69
CA LEU A 158 1.98 16.16 4.48
C LEU A 158 2.08 14.92 3.57
N VAL A 159 2.92 14.96 2.54
CA VAL A 159 3.19 13.80 1.67
C VAL A 159 3.79 12.64 2.46
N ASN A 160 4.83 12.92 3.25
CA ASN A 160 5.49 11.91 4.08
C ASN A 160 4.56 11.40 5.20
N ALA A 161 3.82 12.28 5.86
CA ALA A 161 2.87 11.90 6.90
C ALA A 161 1.73 11.02 6.37
N GLY A 162 1.15 11.37 5.23
CA GLY A 162 0.08 10.58 4.60
C GLY A 162 0.59 9.21 4.11
N THR A 163 1.78 9.18 3.51
CA THR A 163 2.42 7.93 3.08
C THR A 163 2.74 7.02 4.28
N PHE A 164 3.32 7.59 5.34
CA PHE A 164 3.61 6.86 6.58
C PHE A 164 2.33 6.31 7.24
N ALA A 165 1.33 7.16 7.44
CA ALA A 165 0.05 6.75 8.04
C ALA A 165 -0.60 5.63 7.23
N GLY A 166 -0.59 5.75 5.90
CA GLY A 166 -1.12 4.72 5.02
C GLY A 166 -0.36 3.41 5.10
N ALA A 167 0.97 3.47 5.14
CA ALA A 167 1.83 2.30 5.30
C ALA A 167 1.60 1.59 6.65
N VAL A 168 1.41 2.33 7.74
CA VAL A 168 1.05 1.76 9.05
C VAL A 168 -0.31 1.08 9.02
N CYS A 169 -1.30 1.66 8.35
CA CYS A 169 -2.60 1.01 8.15
C CYS A 169 -2.45 -0.31 7.36
N PHE A 170 -1.73 -0.32 6.24
CA PHE A 170 -1.48 -1.55 5.48
C PHE A 170 -0.74 -2.61 6.31
N LEU A 171 0.24 -2.21 7.12
CA LEU A 171 0.95 -3.12 8.02
C LEU A 171 0.00 -3.72 9.07
N ALA A 172 -0.88 -2.91 9.67
CA ALA A 172 -1.90 -3.38 10.59
C ALA A 172 -2.89 -4.36 9.92
N GLY A 173 -3.28 -4.09 8.68
CA GLY A 173 -4.06 -5.02 7.85
C GLY A 173 -3.32 -6.35 7.64
N ALA A 174 -2.03 -6.30 7.32
CA ALA A 174 -1.17 -7.48 7.14
C ALA A 174 -1.10 -8.35 8.40
N ALA A 175 -0.94 -7.72 9.57
CA ALA A 175 -0.81 -8.38 10.85
C ALA A 175 -2.10 -9.10 11.30
N LEU A 176 -3.26 -8.67 10.79
CA LEU A 176 -4.56 -9.29 11.10
C LEU A 176 -4.87 -10.53 10.25
N LEU A 177 -4.19 -10.72 9.11
CA LEU A 177 -4.45 -11.86 8.21
C LEU A 177 -4.26 -13.25 8.88
N PRO A 178 -3.19 -13.51 9.65
CA PRO A 178 -3.02 -14.81 10.33
C PRO A 178 -4.14 -15.10 11.35
N VAL A 179 -4.67 -14.05 12.00
CA VAL A 179 -5.73 -14.17 13.01
C VAL A 179 -7.04 -14.61 12.38
N GLY A 180 -7.38 -14.08 11.20
CA GLY A 180 -8.55 -14.50 10.42
C GLY A 180 -8.46 -15.98 10.05
N SER A 181 -7.33 -16.40 9.46
CA SER A 181 -7.11 -17.79 9.05
C SER A 181 -7.07 -18.78 10.22
N ALA A 182 -6.66 -18.35 11.43
CA ALA A 182 -6.70 -19.18 12.62
C ALA A 182 -8.14 -19.39 13.12
N ARG A 183 -8.97 -18.34 13.13
CA ARG A 183 -10.38 -18.41 13.53
C ARG A 183 -11.22 -19.25 12.58
N GLU A 184 -11.02 -19.09 11.27
CA GLU A 184 -11.70 -19.93 10.27
C GLU A 184 -11.37 -21.41 10.43
N ARG A 185 -10.09 -21.75 10.67
CA ARG A 185 -9.67 -23.13 10.93
C ARG A 185 -10.25 -23.69 12.23
N ALA A 186 -10.36 -22.88 13.28
CA ALA A 186 -10.98 -23.29 14.53
C ALA A 186 -12.49 -23.53 14.36
N ALA A 187 -13.18 -22.69 13.58
CA ALA A 187 -14.62 -22.84 13.31
C ALA A 187 -14.94 -23.99 12.34
N ALA A 188 -14.04 -24.31 11.41
CA ALA A 188 -14.19 -25.41 10.46
C ALA A 188 -13.79 -26.79 11.03
N ARG A 189 -13.18 -26.82 12.22
CA ARG A 189 -12.88 -28.07 12.92
C ARG A 189 -14.22 -28.65 13.37
N PRO A 190 -14.64 -29.84 12.87
CA PRO A 190 -15.88 -30.44 13.35
C PRO A 190 -15.78 -30.59 14.86
N ALA A 191 -16.82 -30.14 15.57
CA ALA A 191 -17.00 -30.48 16.97
C ALA A 191 -17.24 -31.99 17.02
N GLY A 192 -16.18 -32.78 17.17
CA GLY A 192 -16.29 -34.22 17.06
C GLY A 192 -15.12 -34.95 17.69
N GLY A 193 -15.47 -35.88 18.57
CA GLY A 193 -14.62 -36.94 19.11
C GLY A 193 -14.94 -37.19 20.57
#